data_AF-A0A8J5XYI0-F1
#
_entry.id   AF-A0A8J5XYI0-F1
#
_cell.length_a   1.000
_cell.length_b   1.000
_cell.length_c   1.000
_cell.angle_alpha   90.00
_cell.angle_beta   90.00
_cell.angle_gamma   90.00
#
_symmetry.space_group_name_H-M   'P 1'
#
loop_
_entity.id
_entity.type
_entity.pdbx_description
1 polymer ?
#
loop_
_entity_poly.entity_id
_entity_poly.type
_entity_poly.pdbx_seq_one_letter_code
_entity_poly.pdbx_strand_id
1 'polypeptide(L)'
;MAPGSESPKESTESELDEVAEAMGAFKLYDADGDSHLSFREFAAFVKAANEEVGYLDANSMPVYIKQEHRKADKDGDGLLSAHEFSEWHRERHTRTVAAFIAAQAERAAAKRAAEAARADASGAAGASAPTSAFSGDGLWECKLSALQTAIDSAYALQRTPLVLDATGNGAGITPLETFYSYSGHQLLELKKMVVEVNMKKSVRLDDALEAARAKLVLALRRGYSLVMLMSNSAPPLRSQFCTPGKLPFALLDQRAVQAMRGLDGDLRGSFVAPLLRTEESDLLFAHKDFNVVLVSAFARDEYEEFLRDELPLAQMQPIHVTID
;
A
#
# COMPACT_ATOMS: atom_id res chain seq x y z
N MET A 1 9.31 -5.05 -52.58
CA MET A 1 8.39 -5.73 -51.65
C MET A 1 9.21 -6.76 -50.89
N ALA A 2 9.52 -6.50 -49.64
CA ALA A 2 10.14 -7.45 -48.73
C ALA A 2 9.15 -7.71 -47.58
N PRO A 3 8.91 -8.97 -47.16
CA PRO A 3 8.01 -9.25 -46.05
C PRO A 3 8.72 -8.94 -44.73
N GLY A 4 8.01 -8.21 -43.86
CA GLY A 4 8.49 -7.85 -42.54
C GLY A 4 8.56 -9.08 -41.63
N SER A 5 9.70 -9.21 -40.94
CA SER A 5 9.91 -10.16 -39.84
C SER A 5 9.35 -9.56 -38.54
N GLU A 6 8.19 -10.02 -38.10
CA GLU A 6 7.74 -9.81 -36.72
C GLU A 6 8.56 -10.71 -35.79
N SER A 7 9.05 -10.15 -34.68
CA SER A 7 9.84 -10.85 -33.68
C SER A 7 8.99 -11.19 -32.47
N PRO A 8 8.74 -12.48 -32.15
CA PRO A 8 8.17 -12.92 -30.88
C PRO A 8 9.32 -13.32 -29.95
N LYS A 9 9.70 -12.45 -29.00
CA LYS A 9 10.75 -12.78 -28.02
C LYS A 9 10.44 -12.41 -26.57
N GLU A 10 9.37 -11.63 -26.31
CA GLU A 10 9.10 -11.10 -24.97
C GLU A 10 8.22 -12.03 -24.10
N SER A 11 7.55 -13.03 -24.69
CA SER A 11 6.68 -13.96 -23.96
C SER A 11 7.42 -15.10 -23.25
N THR A 12 8.64 -15.45 -23.69
CA THR A 12 9.36 -16.63 -23.20
C THR A 12 10.08 -16.45 -21.87
N GLU A 13 10.51 -15.23 -21.50
CA GLU A 13 11.19 -15.00 -20.22
C GLU A 13 10.22 -15.00 -19.04
N SER A 14 9.04 -14.39 -19.19
CA SER A 14 7.98 -14.40 -18.16
C SER A 14 7.46 -15.81 -17.87
N GLU A 15 7.34 -16.66 -18.90
CA GLU A 15 6.90 -18.05 -18.74
C GLU A 15 7.92 -18.92 -17.98
N LEU A 16 9.21 -18.62 -18.11
CA LEU A 16 10.28 -19.37 -17.43
C LEU A 16 10.32 -19.06 -15.93
N ASP A 17 10.09 -17.80 -15.55
CA ASP A 17 10.07 -17.39 -14.14
C ASP A 17 8.85 -17.98 -13.39
N GLU A 18 7.68 -18.01 -14.02
CA GLU A 18 6.47 -18.63 -13.44
C GLU A 18 6.63 -20.15 -13.23
N VAL A 19 7.28 -20.83 -14.18
CA VAL A 19 7.57 -22.26 -14.07
C VAL A 19 8.60 -22.52 -12.96
N ALA A 20 9.61 -21.67 -12.83
CA ALA A 20 10.61 -21.78 -11.77
C ALA A 20 9.99 -21.59 -10.38
N GLU A 21 9.06 -20.64 -10.23
CA GLU A 21 8.33 -20.40 -8.98
C GLU A 21 7.44 -21.61 -8.62
N ALA A 22 6.66 -22.12 -9.58
CA ALA A 22 5.83 -23.30 -9.38
C ALA A 22 6.66 -24.53 -8.99
N MET A 23 7.84 -24.72 -9.60
CA MET A 23 8.76 -25.81 -9.27
C MET A 23 9.44 -25.62 -7.90
N GLY A 24 9.71 -24.38 -7.49
CA GLY A 24 10.20 -24.07 -6.16
C GLY A 24 9.17 -24.42 -5.07
N ALA A 25 7.91 -24.02 -5.28
CA ALA A 25 6.81 -24.38 -4.40
C ALA A 25 6.58 -25.89 -4.36
N PHE A 26 6.58 -26.57 -5.50
CA PHE A 26 6.43 -28.02 -5.58
C PHE A 26 7.45 -28.75 -4.67
N LYS A 27 8.73 -28.43 -4.81
CA LYS A 27 9.81 -29.03 -4.01
C LYS A 27 9.74 -28.72 -2.51
N LEU A 28 9.14 -27.59 -2.15
CA LEU A 28 9.00 -27.20 -0.74
C LEU A 28 7.95 -28.06 -0.03
N TYR A 29 6.92 -28.49 -0.76
CA TYR A 29 5.78 -29.23 -0.20
C TYR A 29 5.81 -30.73 -0.47
N ASP A 30 6.61 -31.19 -1.44
CA ASP A 30 6.99 -32.61 -1.62
C ASP A 30 7.93 -33.02 -0.47
N ALA A 31 7.36 -33.44 0.66
CA ALA A 31 8.07 -33.63 1.91
C ALA A 31 8.80 -34.96 1.98
N ASP A 32 8.31 -35.98 1.27
CA ASP A 32 8.94 -37.30 1.19
C ASP A 32 9.88 -37.45 -0.03
N GLY A 33 9.85 -36.51 -0.98
CA GLY A 33 10.75 -36.45 -2.12
C GLY A 33 10.43 -37.46 -3.20
N ASP A 34 9.18 -37.94 -3.26
CA ASP A 34 8.73 -38.94 -4.23
C ASP A 34 8.43 -38.33 -5.63
N SER A 35 8.66 -37.02 -5.78
CA SER A 35 8.40 -36.24 -7.00
C SER A 35 6.92 -36.12 -7.36
N HIS A 36 6.04 -36.36 -6.39
CA HIS A 36 4.60 -36.13 -6.47
C HIS A 36 4.15 -35.34 -5.23
N LEU A 37 2.98 -34.71 -5.32
CA LEU A 37 2.31 -34.18 -4.13
C LEU A 37 1.13 -35.07 -3.80
N SER A 38 1.15 -35.64 -2.61
CA SER A 38 -0.03 -36.25 -2.03
C SER A 38 -1.11 -35.20 -1.76
N PHE A 39 -2.37 -35.65 -1.62
CA PHE A 39 -3.48 -34.79 -1.19
C PHE A 39 -3.15 -33.98 0.08
N ARG A 40 -2.39 -34.57 1.01
CA ARG A 40 -2.02 -33.92 2.27
C ARG A 40 -1.04 -32.77 2.07
N GLU A 41 -0.05 -32.95 1.20
CA GLU A 41 0.97 -31.93 0.89
C GLU A 41 0.36 -30.79 0.08
N PHE A 42 -0.45 -31.12 -0.93
CA PHE A 42 -1.24 -30.14 -1.65
C PHE A 42 -2.16 -29.33 -0.72
N ALA A 43 -2.82 -29.99 0.24
CA ALA A 43 -3.64 -29.31 1.24
C ALA A 43 -2.83 -28.37 2.14
N ALA A 44 -1.58 -28.72 2.47
CA ALA A 44 -0.68 -27.86 3.25
C ALA A 44 -0.27 -26.63 2.45
N PHE A 45 0.06 -26.79 1.16
CA PHE A 45 0.34 -25.68 0.25
C PHE A 45 -0.83 -24.70 0.17
N VAL A 46 -2.04 -25.20 -0.11
CA VAL A 46 -3.24 -24.35 -0.26
C VAL A 46 -3.58 -23.60 1.04
N LYS A 47 -3.38 -24.22 2.20
CA LYS A 47 -3.60 -23.58 3.50
C LYS A 47 -2.60 -22.47 3.77
N ALA A 48 -1.30 -22.72 3.55
CA ALA A 48 -0.27 -21.71 3.73
C ALA A 48 -0.51 -20.49 2.82
N ALA A 49 -0.85 -20.73 1.55
CA ALA A 49 -1.23 -19.67 0.62
C ALA A 49 -2.48 -18.90 1.07
N ASN A 50 -3.45 -19.57 1.72
CA ASN A 50 -4.62 -18.89 2.28
C ASN A 50 -4.35 -18.12 3.58
N GLU A 51 -3.38 -18.54 4.39
CA GLU A 51 -2.97 -17.79 5.59
C GLU A 51 -2.31 -16.46 5.22
N GLU A 52 -1.57 -16.43 4.11
CA GLU A 52 -0.94 -15.20 3.61
C GLU A 52 -1.97 -14.20 3.05
N VAL A 53 -3.02 -14.68 2.37
CA VAL A 53 -3.94 -13.81 1.63
C VAL A 53 -5.34 -13.67 2.27
N GLY A 54 -5.78 -14.64 3.06
CA GLY A 54 -7.00 -14.57 3.88
C GLY A 54 -8.34 -14.72 3.12
N TYR A 55 -8.38 -15.42 1.98
CA TYR A 55 -9.58 -15.47 1.12
C TYR A 55 -10.68 -16.44 1.55
N LEU A 56 -10.34 -17.55 2.20
CA LEU A 56 -11.28 -18.63 2.54
C LEU A 56 -11.40 -18.82 4.05
N ASP A 57 -12.63 -18.99 4.54
CA ASP A 57 -12.91 -19.34 5.92
C ASP A 57 -12.63 -20.83 6.22
N ALA A 58 -12.54 -21.16 7.51
CA ALA A 58 -12.18 -22.50 7.97
C ALA A 58 -13.16 -23.61 7.52
N ASN A 59 -14.44 -23.28 7.31
CA ASN A 59 -15.46 -24.26 6.90
C ASN A 59 -15.45 -24.51 5.40
N SER A 60 -15.10 -23.49 4.60
CA SER A 60 -15.02 -23.60 3.13
C SER A 60 -13.72 -24.26 2.64
N MET A 61 -12.67 -24.21 3.46
CA MET A 61 -11.32 -24.67 3.10
C MET A 61 -11.25 -26.16 2.67
N PRO A 62 -11.82 -27.13 3.41
CA PRO A 62 -11.69 -28.55 3.04
C PRO A 62 -12.39 -28.88 1.71
N VAL A 63 -13.54 -28.24 1.45
CA VAL A 63 -14.30 -28.42 0.21
C VAL A 63 -13.51 -27.86 -0.97
N TYR A 64 -12.92 -26.68 -0.80
CA TYR A 64 -12.11 -26.04 -1.82
C TYR A 64 -10.86 -26.86 -2.18
N ILE A 65 -10.08 -27.30 -1.18
CA ILE A 65 -8.89 -28.14 -1.40
C ILE A 65 -9.25 -29.40 -2.19
N LYS A 66 -10.35 -30.06 -1.83
CA LYS A 66 -10.81 -31.26 -2.54
C LYS A 66 -11.19 -30.99 -3.99
N GLN A 67 -11.83 -29.85 -4.27
CA GLN A 67 -12.21 -29.47 -5.62
C GLN A 67 -10.98 -29.11 -6.46
N GLU A 68 -10.05 -28.35 -5.91
CA GLU A 68 -8.85 -27.93 -6.63
C GLU A 68 -7.89 -29.09 -6.88
N HIS A 69 -7.71 -30.00 -5.91
CA HIS A 69 -6.92 -31.21 -6.12
C HIS A 69 -7.48 -32.05 -7.26
N ARG A 70 -8.81 -32.26 -7.30
CA ARG A 70 -9.46 -33.02 -8.37
C ARG A 70 -9.33 -32.36 -9.75
N LYS A 71 -9.14 -31.04 -9.81
CA LYS A 71 -8.90 -30.33 -11.08
C LYS A 71 -7.45 -30.42 -11.51
N ALA A 72 -6.53 -30.43 -10.55
CA ALA A 72 -5.10 -30.56 -10.78
C ALA A 72 -4.73 -31.99 -11.21
N ASP A 73 -5.32 -33.00 -10.58
CA ASP A 73 -5.14 -34.43 -10.81
C ASP A 73 -5.87 -34.85 -12.10
N LYS A 74 -5.17 -34.79 -13.24
CA LYS A 74 -5.76 -34.97 -14.57
C LYS A 74 -5.84 -36.44 -14.95
N ASP A 75 -4.91 -37.25 -14.50
CA ASP A 75 -4.90 -38.68 -14.76
C ASP A 75 -5.69 -39.51 -13.74
N GLY A 76 -6.03 -38.93 -12.59
CA GLY A 76 -6.90 -39.51 -11.58
C GLY A 76 -6.21 -40.53 -10.68
N ASP A 77 -4.89 -40.48 -10.56
CA ASP A 77 -4.11 -41.39 -9.73
C ASP A 77 -4.12 -41.01 -8.23
N GLY A 78 -4.62 -39.82 -7.90
CA GLY A 78 -4.72 -39.30 -6.53
C GLY A 78 -3.45 -38.62 -6.02
N LEU A 79 -2.44 -38.47 -6.87
CA LEU A 79 -1.20 -37.74 -6.66
C LEU A 79 -1.13 -36.60 -7.68
N LEU A 80 -0.29 -35.60 -7.43
CA LEU A 80 -0.04 -34.54 -8.42
C LEU A 80 1.41 -34.61 -8.87
N SER A 81 1.62 -34.91 -10.15
CA SER A 81 2.93 -34.75 -10.76
C SER A 81 3.36 -33.28 -10.78
N ALA A 82 4.67 -33.04 -10.88
CA ALA A 82 5.23 -31.69 -11.05
C ALA A 82 4.59 -30.93 -12.23
N HIS A 83 4.28 -31.64 -13.31
CA HIS A 83 3.62 -31.08 -14.49
C HIS A 83 2.19 -30.61 -14.17
N GLU A 84 1.37 -31.49 -13.61
CA GLU A 84 -0.01 -31.18 -13.22
C GLU A 84 -0.09 -30.03 -12.22
N PHE A 85 0.79 -30.04 -11.22
CA PHE A 85 0.89 -28.96 -10.26
C PHE A 85 1.26 -27.63 -10.94
N SER A 86 2.23 -27.62 -11.86
CA SER A 86 2.64 -26.39 -12.55
C SER A 86 1.53 -25.80 -13.43
N GLU A 87 0.78 -26.63 -14.14
CA GLU A 87 -0.35 -26.19 -14.95
C GLU A 87 -1.47 -25.64 -14.07
N TRP A 88 -1.82 -26.35 -13.00
CA TRP A 88 -2.81 -25.89 -12.04
C TRP A 88 -2.38 -24.59 -11.35
N HIS A 89 -1.12 -24.49 -10.94
CA HIS A 89 -0.56 -23.31 -10.27
C HIS A 89 -0.62 -22.09 -11.18
N ARG A 90 -0.23 -22.24 -12.45
CA ARG A 90 -0.35 -21.18 -13.46
C ARG A 90 -1.79 -20.74 -13.64
N GLU A 91 -2.71 -21.68 -13.89
CA GLU A 91 -4.12 -21.37 -14.07
C GLU A 91 -4.76 -20.69 -12.84
N ARG A 92 -4.36 -21.13 -11.64
CA ARG A 92 -4.79 -20.53 -10.36
C ARG A 92 -4.23 -19.14 -10.22
N HIS A 93 -2.94 -18.92 -10.49
CA HIS A 93 -2.30 -17.62 -10.39
C HIS A 93 -2.94 -16.62 -11.35
N THR A 94 -3.14 -17.00 -12.62
CA THR A 94 -3.87 -16.19 -13.61
C THR A 94 -5.30 -15.88 -13.16
N ARG A 95 -6.05 -16.87 -12.65
CA ARG A 95 -7.43 -16.66 -12.14
C ARG A 95 -7.47 -15.76 -10.91
N THR A 96 -6.52 -15.91 -9.99
CA THR A 96 -6.48 -15.13 -8.73
C THR A 96 -6.08 -13.69 -8.99
N VAL A 97 -5.09 -13.47 -9.86
CA VAL A 97 -4.69 -12.11 -10.29
C VAL A 97 -5.81 -11.45 -11.09
N ALA A 98 -6.46 -12.15 -12.02
CA ALA A 98 -7.60 -11.61 -12.76
C ALA A 98 -8.80 -11.28 -11.87
N ALA A 99 -9.15 -12.17 -10.92
CA ALA A 99 -10.22 -11.92 -9.96
C ALA A 99 -9.90 -10.77 -8.99
N PHE A 100 -8.65 -10.65 -8.56
CA PHE A 100 -8.19 -9.52 -7.75
C PHE A 100 -8.27 -8.20 -8.52
N ILE A 101 -7.81 -8.17 -9.77
CA ILE A 101 -7.91 -6.99 -10.65
C ILE A 101 -9.38 -6.62 -10.90
N ALA A 102 -10.25 -7.60 -11.16
CA ALA A 102 -11.68 -7.38 -11.35
C ALA A 102 -12.35 -6.85 -10.08
N ALA A 103 -12.08 -7.44 -8.91
CA ALA A 103 -12.61 -6.98 -7.63
C ALA A 103 -12.11 -5.57 -7.26
N GLN A 104 -10.85 -5.24 -7.57
CA GLN A 104 -10.31 -3.89 -7.39
C GLN A 104 -10.97 -2.90 -8.35
N ALA A 105 -11.20 -3.28 -9.61
CA ALA A 105 -11.91 -2.46 -10.59
C ALA A 105 -13.36 -2.23 -10.18
N GLU A 106 -14.07 -3.25 -9.69
CA GLU A 106 -15.44 -3.13 -9.17
C GLU A 106 -15.51 -2.27 -7.91
N ARG A 107 -14.57 -2.42 -6.97
CA ARG A 107 -14.49 -1.54 -5.78
C ARG A 107 -14.17 -0.11 -6.16
N ALA A 108 -13.26 0.11 -7.11
CA ALA A 108 -12.94 1.44 -7.62
C ALA A 108 -14.15 2.04 -8.36
N ALA A 109 -14.88 1.25 -9.14
CA ALA A 109 -16.09 1.67 -9.83
C ALA A 109 -17.23 1.97 -8.84
N ALA A 110 -17.43 1.14 -7.82
CA ALA A 110 -18.42 1.35 -6.76
C ALA A 110 -18.08 2.58 -5.92
N LYS A 111 -16.80 2.79 -5.59
CA LYS A 111 -16.32 4.00 -4.91
C LYS A 111 -16.56 5.23 -5.76
N ARG A 112 -16.18 5.22 -7.04
CA ARG A 112 -16.45 6.32 -7.99
C ARG A 112 -17.95 6.57 -8.18
N ALA A 113 -18.77 5.52 -8.24
CA ALA A 113 -20.22 5.65 -8.34
C ALA A 113 -20.82 6.21 -7.05
N ALA A 114 -20.31 5.82 -5.88
CA ALA A 114 -20.72 6.39 -4.60
C ALA A 114 -20.26 7.85 -4.42
N GLU A 115 -19.06 8.19 -4.89
CA GLU A 115 -18.55 9.56 -4.92
C GLU A 115 -19.33 10.42 -5.92
N ALA A 116 -19.64 9.92 -7.11
CA ALA A 116 -20.49 10.59 -8.09
C ALA A 116 -21.92 10.76 -7.57
N ALA A 117 -22.51 9.74 -6.95
CA ALA A 117 -23.84 9.84 -6.34
C ALA A 117 -23.85 10.82 -5.14
N ARG A 118 -22.76 10.89 -4.35
CA ARG A 118 -22.60 11.92 -3.32
C ARG A 118 -22.40 13.31 -3.92
N ALA A 119 -21.65 13.43 -5.01
CA ALA A 119 -21.47 14.67 -5.74
C ALA A 119 -22.80 15.16 -6.33
N ASP A 120 -23.60 14.29 -6.96
CA ASP A 120 -24.91 14.62 -7.52
C ASP A 120 -25.94 14.95 -6.43
N ALA A 121 -25.93 14.22 -5.31
CA ALA A 121 -26.75 14.55 -4.15
C ALA A 121 -26.35 15.89 -3.49
N SER A 122 -25.07 16.26 -3.57
CA SER A 122 -24.57 17.58 -3.16
C SER A 122 -24.73 18.66 -4.25
N GLY A 123 -24.93 18.26 -5.51
CA GLY A 123 -24.96 19.11 -6.70
C GLY A 123 -26.25 19.92 -6.85
N ALA A 124 -27.30 19.58 -6.10
CA ALA A 124 -28.46 20.45 -5.92
C ALA A 124 -28.25 21.52 -4.83
N ALA A 125 -27.13 21.50 -4.13
CA ALA A 125 -26.75 22.48 -3.10
C ALA A 125 -25.46 23.23 -3.45
N GLY A 126 -25.27 23.57 -4.72
CA GLY A 126 -24.27 24.55 -5.19
C GLY A 126 -22.80 24.16 -4.96
N ALA A 127 -21.95 24.63 -5.85
CA ALA A 127 -20.55 24.84 -5.50
C ALA A 127 -20.51 25.93 -4.41
N SER A 128 -20.81 25.59 -3.16
CA SER A 128 -20.43 26.44 -2.04
C SER A 128 -18.93 26.46 -2.06
N ALA A 129 -18.35 27.64 -2.28
CA ALA A 129 -16.94 27.91 -2.04
C ALA A 129 -16.50 27.14 -0.78
N PRO A 130 -15.31 26.51 -0.79
CA PRO A 130 -14.83 25.71 0.34
C PRO A 130 -15.18 26.45 1.62
N THR A 131 -15.97 25.79 2.47
CA THR A 131 -16.46 26.37 3.71
C THR A 131 -15.26 27.02 4.39
N SER A 132 -15.33 28.33 4.64
CA SER A 132 -14.20 29.16 5.12
C SER A 132 -13.40 28.61 6.31
N ALA A 133 -13.92 27.58 6.97
CA ALA A 133 -13.32 26.86 8.09
C ALA A 133 -11.93 26.27 7.80
N PHE A 134 -11.62 25.87 6.56
CA PHE A 134 -10.31 25.28 6.20
C PHE A 134 -9.52 26.20 5.27
N SER A 135 -9.28 27.42 5.76
CA SER A 135 -8.48 28.42 5.07
C SER A 135 -7.50 29.08 6.03
N GLY A 136 -6.41 29.63 5.48
CA GLY A 136 -5.41 30.37 6.24
C GLY A 136 -4.37 29.50 6.96
N ASP A 137 -3.56 30.18 7.76
CA ASP A 137 -2.49 29.59 8.57
C ASP A 137 -3.00 29.22 9.98
N GLY A 138 -2.39 28.21 10.59
CA GLY A 138 -2.67 27.79 11.96
C GLY A 138 -3.30 26.41 12.05
N LEU A 139 -3.76 26.04 13.25
CA LEU A 139 -4.38 24.75 13.52
C LEU A 139 -5.84 24.73 13.07
N TRP A 140 -6.18 23.79 12.20
CA TRP A 140 -7.57 23.52 11.85
C TRP A 140 -8.19 22.53 12.82
N GLU A 141 -9.46 22.72 13.14
CA GLU A 141 -10.24 21.75 13.91
C GLU A 141 -11.34 21.18 13.02
N CYS A 142 -11.45 19.85 12.98
CA CYS A 142 -12.53 19.19 12.26
C CYS A 142 -13.02 17.94 12.98
N LYS A 143 -14.29 17.62 12.78
CA LYS A 143 -14.84 16.31 13.12
C LYS A 143 -14.24 15.25 12.18
N LEU A 144 -14.15 14.00 12.64
CA LEU A 144 -13.68 12.89 11.80
C LEU A 144 -14.43 12.77 10.47
N SER A 145 -15.74 13.06 10.46
CA SER A 145 -16.58 13.07 9.26
C SER A 145 -16.21 14.14 8.22
N ALA A 146 -15.52 15.21 8.63
CA ALA A 146 -15.05 16.30 7.78
C ALA A 146 -13.53 16.22 7.48
N LEU A 147 -12.85 15.19 7.98
CA LEU A 147 -11.39 15.07 7.87
C LEU A 147 -10.90 15.05 6.42
N GLN A 148 -11.58 14.32 5.53
CA GLN A 148 -11.16 14.27 4.13
C GLN A 148 -11.20 15.66 3.47
N THR A 149 -12.25 16.45 3.73
CA THR A 149 -12.37 17.82 3.24
C THR A 149 -11.24 18.71 3.76
N ALA A 150 -10.85 18.56 5.03
CA ALA A 150 -9.72 19.29 5.60
C ALA A 150 -8.38 18.87 4.96
N ILE A 151 -8.17 17.57 4.74
CA ILE A 151 -6.99 17.04 4.04
C ILE A 151 -6.90 17.59 2.61
N ASP A 152 -8.00 17.56 1.86
CA ASP A 152 -8.04 18.07 0.48
C ASP A 152 -7.77 19.58 0.43
N SER A 153 -8.29 20.32 1.42
CA SER A 153 -8.03 21.76 1.56
C SER A 153 -6.56 22.06 1.85
N ALA A 154 -5.88 21.23 2.66
CA ALA A 154 -4.45 21.37 2.93
C ALA A 154 -3.61 21.14 1.66
N TYR A 155 -3.96 20.13 0.86
CA TYR A 155 -3.30 19.90 -0.43
C TYR A 155 -3.52 21.07 -1.41
N ALA A 156 -4.72 21.64 -1.45
CA ALA A 156 -5.01 22.83 -2.25
C ALA A 156 -4.13 24.03 -1.85
N LEU A 157 -3.79 24.15 -0.57
CA LEU A 157 -2.85 25.14 -0.03
C LEU A 157 -1.37 24.76 -0.21
N GLN A 158 -1.07 23.65 -0.90
CA GLN A 158 0.30 23.16 -1.09
C GLN A 158 1.00 22.84 0.23
N ARG A 159 0.25 22.31 1.19
CA ARG A 159 0.76 21.87 2.49
C ARG A 159 0.51 20.40 2.72
N THR A 160 1.45 19.75 3.39
CA THR A 160 1.34 18.35 3.79
C THR A 160 0.46 18.26 5.04
N PRO A 161 -0.65 17.50 5.03
CA PRO A 161 -1.51 17.34 6.20
C PRO A 161 -0.76 16.70 7.37
N LEU A 162 -0.82 17.35 8.54
CA LEU A 162 -0.40 16.81 9.83
C LEU A 162 -1.64 16.62 10.70
N VAL A 163 -2.17 15.41 10.72
CA VAL A 163 -3.38 15.08 11.45
C VAL A 163 -3.04 14.77 12.91
N LEU A 164 -3.55 15.58 13.83
CA LEU A 164 -3.44 15.40 15.27
C LEU A 164 -4.68 14.67 15.77
N ASP A 165 -4.52 13.39 16.07
CA ASP A 165 -5.57 12.50 16.55
C ASP A 165 -5.26 12.02 17.97
N ALA A 166 -5.75 12.78 18.95
CA ALA A 166 -5.64 12.45 20.36
C ALA A 166 -6.82 11.58 20.88
N THR A 167 -7.64 11.01 19.98
CA THR A 167 -8.91 10.37 20.38
C THR A 167 -8.74 8.99 21.03
N GLY A 168 -7.56 8.38 20.93
CA GLY A 168 -7.25 7.05 21.46
C GLY A 168 -6.95 6.96 22.97
N ASN A 169 -7.15 8.05 23.74
CA ASN A 169 -6.88 8.12 25.18
C ASN A 169 -5.49 7.59 25.61
N GLY A 170 -4.49 7.71 24.74
CA GLY A 170 -3.09 7.36 25.03
C GLY A 170 -2.72 5.87 25.10
N ALA A 171 -3.67 4.93 24.92
CA ALA A 171 -3.39 3.50 25.12
C ALA A 171 -3.94 2.56 24.03
N GLY A 172 -4.67 3.07 23.02
CA GLY A 172 -5.31 2.24 22.00
C GLY A 172 -5.10 2.72 20.58
N ILE A 173 -5.43 1.83 19.64
CA ILE A 173 -5.59 2.14 18.21
C ILE A 173 -6.71 3.18 18.10
N THR A 174 -6.43 4.31 17.45
CA THR A 174 -7.45 5.34 17.27
C THR A 174 -8.45 4.94 16.19
N PRO A 175 -9.67 5.53 16.16
CA PRO A 175 -10.60 5.35 15.04
C PRO A 175 -9.97 5.74 13.70
N LEU A 176 -9.07 6.72 13.67
CA LEU A 176 -8.37 7.12 12.45
C LEU A 176 -7.33 6.08 11.99
N GLU A 177 -6.54 5.53 12.91
CA GLU A 177 -5.62 4.43 12.60
C GLU A 177 -6.40 3.21 12.07
N THR A 178 -7.54 2.91 12.69
CA THR A 178 -8.47 1.86 12.22
C THR A 178 -9.01 2.18 10.82
N PHE A 179 -9.41 3.42 10.56
CA PHE A 179 -9.86 3.84 9.23
C PHE A 179 -8.78 3.61 8.17
N TYR A 180 -7.53 4.01 8.44
CA TYR A 180 -6.46 3.84 7.48
C TYR A 180 -6.05 2.38 7.26
N SER A 181 -6.14 1.51 8.28
CA SER A 181 -5.84 0.09 8.12
C SER A 181 -6.80 -0.64 7.16
N TYR A 182 -8.06 -0.17 7.06
CA TYR A 182 -9.04 -0.70 6.11
C TYR A 182 -9.10 0.05 4.77
N SER A 183 -8.38 1.17 4.62
CA SER A 183 -8.46 2.03 3.43
C SER A 183 -7.67 1.53 2.21
N GLY A 184 -6.78 0.55 2.38
CA GLY A 184 -5.84 0.10 1.36
C GLY A 184 -4.65 1.04 1.14
N HIS A 185 -4.56 2.15 1.89
CA HIS A 185 -3.41 3.04 1.89
C HIS A 185 -2.16 2.37 2.48
N GLN A 186 -0.99 2.90 2.14
CA GLN A 186 0.27 2.34 2.61
C GLN A 186 0.63 2.97 3.96
N LEU A 187 0.57 2.16 5.01
CA LEU A 187 0.88 2.59 6.37
C LEU A 187 2.35 2.42 6.69
N LEU A 188 2.99 3.50 7.11
CA LEU A 188 4.34 3.49 7.66
C LEU A 188 4.29 3.77 9.16
N GLU A 189 4.37 2.72 9.99
CA GLU A 189 4.37 2.81 11.45
C GLU A 189 5.74 3.29 11.97
N LEU A 190 5.93 4.61 11.97
CA LEU A 190 7.21 5.22 12.32
C LEU A 190 7.60 4.93 13.77
N LYS A 191 6.65 4.94 14.72
CA LYS A 191 6.94 4.59 16.12
C LYS A 191 7.48 3.16 16.25
N LYS A 192 6.87 2.20 15.56
CA LYS A 192 7.33 0.81 15.53
C LYS A 192 8.73 0.72 14.96
N MET A 193 8.99 1.41 13.85
CA MET A 193 10.31 1.48 13.23
C MET A 193 11.38 2.02 14.19
N VAL A 194 11.11 3.10 14.95
CA VAL A 194 12.01 3.62 15.98
C VAL A 194 12.29 2.57 17.06
N VAL A 195 11.24 1.90 17.55
CA VAL A 195 11.37 0.88 18.61
C VAL A 195 12.21 -0.30 18.12
N GLU A 196 11.97 -0.80 16.91
CA GLU A 196 12.68 -1.96 16.36
C GLU A 196 14.15 -1.65 16.06
N VAL A 197 14.44 -0.47 15.54
CA VAL A 197 15.81 -0.06 15.16
C VAL A 197 16.62 0.43 16.36
N ASN A 198 16.08 1.37 17.16
CA ASN A 198 16.87 2.05 18.19
C ASN A 198 16.76 1.38 19.57
N MET A 199 15.56 0.94 19.96
CA MET A 199 15.32 0.42 21.32
C MET A 199 15.59 -1.08 21.43
N LYS A 200 14.98 -1.86 20.56
CA LYS A 200 15.10 -3.33 20.53
C LYS A 200 16.33 -3.77 19.73
N LYS A 201 16.78 -2.97 18.76
CA LYS A 201 17.85 -3.32 17.81
C LYS A 201 17.61 -4.67 17.12
N SER A 202 16.33 -5.00 16.91
CA SER A 202 15.89 -6.26 16.28
C SER A 202 15.87 -6.16 14.76
N VAL A 203 15.85 -4.93 14.22
CA VAL A 203 15.89 -4.65 12.78
C VAL A 203 17.02 -3.65 12.53
N ARG A 204 17.83 -3.86 11.50
CA ARG A 204 18.86 -2.88 11.12
C ARG A 204 18.18 -1.68 10.48
N LEU A 205 18.72 -0.48 10.70
CA LEU A 205 18.20 0.75 10.08
C LEU A 205 18.04 0.59 8.56
N ASP A 206 19.01 -0.05 7.91
CA ASP A 206 19.02 -0.24 6.46
C ASP A 206 17.84 -1.07 5.94
N ASP A 207 17.49 -2.15 6.66
CA ASP A 207 16.39 -3.06 6.34
C ASP A 207 15.04 -2.37 6.58
N ALA A 208 14.93 -1.61 7.67
CA ALA A 208 13.73 -0.83 7.99
C ALA A 208 13.45 0.25 6.93
N LEU A 209 14.49 0.98 6.50
CA LEU A 209 14.38 1.97 5.44
C LEU A 209 14.05 1.34 4.09
N GLU A 210 14.55 0.14 3.81
CA GLU A 210 14.19 -0.59 2.60
C GLU A 210 12.72 -1.01 2.60
N ALA A 211 12.20 -1.51 3.73
CA ALA A 211 10.77 -1.81 3.87
C ALA A 211 9.89 -0.55 3.71
N ALA A 212 10.35 0.59 4.22
CA ALA A 212 9.67 1.87 4.03
C ALA A 212 9.65 2.31 2.56
N ARG A 213 10.80 2.16 1.86
CA ARG A 213 10.94 2.44 0.44
C ARG A 213 9.98 1.60 -0.41
N ALA A 214 9.91 0.30 -0.15
CA ALA A 214 9.00 -0.60 -0.88
C ALA A 214 7.52 -0.17 -0.76
N LYS A 215 7.09 0.24 0.44
CA LYS A 215 5.73 0.80 0.67
C LYS A 215 5.51 2.10 -0.09
N LEU A 216 6.50 2.99 -0.11
CA LEU A 216 6.44 4.24 -0.87
C LEU A 216 6.32 3.97 -2.38
N VAL A 217 7.12 3.06 -2.94
CA VAL A 217 7.04 2.72 -4.37
C VAL A 217 5.68 2.14 -4.72
N LEU A 218 5.13 1.25 -3.88
CA LEU A 218 3.79 0.72 -4.08
C LEU A 218 2.73 1.83 -4.05
N ALA A 219 2.85 2.78 -3.13
CA ALA A 219 1.95 3.94 -3.06
C ALA A 219 2.04 4.82 -4.32
N LEU A 220 3.25 5.12 -4.78
CA LEU A 220 3.51 5.88 -6.00
C LEU A 220 2.90 5.18 -7.23
N ARG A 221 3.05 3.86 -7.35
CA ARG A 221 2.55 3.07 -8.48
C ARG A 221 1.02 2.98 -8.50
N ARG A 222 0.38 2.82 -7.34
CA ARG A 222 -1.06 2.54 -7.23
C ARG A 222 -1.93 3.76 -6.93
N GLY A 223 -1.32 4.91 -6.64
CA GLY A 223 -2.07 6.10 -6.24
C GLY A 223 -2.62 6.04 -4.84
N TYR A 224 -2.00 5.21 -3.99
CA TYR A 224 -2.35 5.19 -2.58
C TYR A 224 -1.70 6.37 -1.87
N SER A 225 -2.36 6.88 -0.84
CA SER A 225 -1.69 7.74 0.13
C SER A 225 -0.63 6.94 0.89
N LEU A 226 0.53 7.55 1.11
CA LEU A 226 1.49 7.09 2.11
C LEU A 226 1.14 7.76 3.44
N VAL A 227 0.69 6.97 4.40
CA VAL A 227 0.25 7.45 5.71
C VAL A 227 1.32 7.12 6.75
N MET A 228 1.96 8.15 7.29
CA MET A 228 3.03 8.02 8.26
C MET A 228 2.48 8.16 9.68
N LEU A 229 2.42 7.05 10.40
CA LEU A 229 1.87 6.96 11.75
C LEU A 229 2.98 7.16 12.78
N MET A 230 2.96 8.29 13.47
CA MET A 230 3.94 8.64 14.52
C MET A 230 3.48 8.25 15.93
N SER A 231 2.17 8.01 16.10
CA SER A 231 1.51 7.87 17.41
C SER A 231 1.96 9.01 18.34
N ASN A 232 2.25 8.74 19.63
CA ASN A 232 2.74 9.73 20.61
C ASN A 232 4.27 9.83 20.65
N SER A 233 4.95 9.74 19.50
CA SER A 233 6.39 9.87 19.42
C SER A 233 6.79 10.90 18.36
N ALA A 234 8.01 11.43 18.47
CA ALA A 234 8.65 12.25 17.44
C ALA A 234 9.78 11.42 16.79
N PRO A 235 9.48 10.58 15.78
CA PRO A 235 10.50 9.80 15.10
C PRO A 235 11.57 10.72 14.50
N PRO A 236 12.86 10.36 14.60
CA PRO A 236 13.95 11.17 14.07
C PRO A 236 14.00 11.13 12.53
N LEU A 237 12.99 11.68 11.86
CA LEU A 237 12.86 11.67 10.41
C LEU A 237 13.98 12.47 9.77
N ARG A 238 14.23 13.71 10.21
CA ARG A 238 15.29 14.54 9.63
C ARG A 238 16.67 13.97 9.94
N SER A 239 16.87 13.54 11.18
CA SER A 239 18.20 13.18 11.69
C SER A 239 18.62 11.74 11.38
N GLN A 240 17.67 10.81 11.16
CA GLN A 240 17.98 9.38 11.02
C GLN A 240 17.20 8.65 9.92
N PHE A 241 15.88 8.82 9.85
CA PHE A 241 15.02 7.95 9.03
C PHE A 241 14.73 8.47 7.62
N CYS A 242 15.03 9.74 7.32
CA CYS A 242 14.93 10.25 5.97
C CYS A 242 16.30 10.36 5.31
N THR A 243 16.51 9.56 4.26
CA THR A 243 17.71 9.58 3.44
C THR A 243 17.33 9.68 1.96
N PRO A 244 18.09 10.41 1.12
CA PRO A 244 17.74 10.62 -0.29
C PRO A 244 17.52 9.34 -1.11
N GLY A 245 18.16 8.22 -0.74
CA GLY A 245 18.10 6.94 -1.47
C GLY A 245 17.09 5.93 -0.93
N LYS A 246 16.36 6.21 0.16
CA LYS A 246 15.37 5.26 0.69
C LYS A 246 14.04 5.92 1.08
N LEU A 247 14.09 6.95 1.91
CA LEU A 247 12.91 7.68 2.35
C LEU A 247 13.24 9.18 2.33
N PRO A 248 13.00 9.90 1.24
CA PRO A 248 13.48 11.27 1.11
C PRO A 248 12.63 12.24 1.93
N PHE A 249 13.29 13.18 2.61
CA PHE A 249 12.62 14.18 3.45
C PHE A 249 11.69 15.11 2.64
N ALA A 250 11.96 15.24 1.33
CA ALA A 250 11.11 15.99 0.40
C ALA A 250 9.69 15.41 0.24
N LEU A 251 9.42 14.19 0.72
CA LEU A 251 8.04 13.67 0.84
C LEU A 251 7.15 14.53 1.74
N LEU A 252 7.76 15.31 2.65
CA LEU A 252 7.05 16.18 3.56
C LEU A 252 6.75 17.56 2.95
N ASP A 253 7.20 17.81 1.71
CA ASP A 253 6.90 19.01 0.93
C ASP A 253 5.85 18.67 -0.16
N GLN A 254 4.61 19.07 0.07
CA GLN A 254 3.50 18.82 -0.84
C GLN A 254 3.76 19.40 -2.25
N ARG A 255 4.52 20.49 -2.39
CA ARG A 255 4.85 21.06 -3.71
C ARG A 255 5.77 20.12 -4.48
N ALA A 256 6.77 19.58 -3.80
CA ALA A 256 7.67 18.60 -4.39
C ALA A 256 6.90 17.32 -4.77
N VAL A 257 6.00 16.85 -3.91
CA VAL A 257 5.13 15.70 -4.20
C VAL A 257 4.20 15.96 -5.39
N GLN A 258 3.62 17.16 -5.50
CA GLN A 258 2.75 17.49 -6.62
C GLN A 258 3.49 17.56 -7.95
N ALA A 259 4.71 18.08 -7.97
CA ALA A 259 5.51 18.22 -9.18
C ALA A 259 5.85 16.90 -9.88
N MET A 260 5.82 15.77 -9.16
CA MET A 260 6.13 14.44 -9.72
C MET A 260 4.89 13.60 -10.10
N ARG A 261 3.68 14.08 -9.81
CA ARG A 261 2.43 13.33 -10.01
C ARG A 261 1.85 13.48 -11.41
N GLY A 262 1.22 12.41 -11.89
CA GLY A 262 0.47 12.40 -13.15
C GLY A 262 1.37 12.27 -14.38
N LEU A 263 0.73 12.30 -15.57
CA LEU A 263 1.43 12.09 -16.84
C LEU A 263 2.43 13.21 -17.17
N ASP A 264 2.17 14.41 -16.67
CA ASP A 264 3.05 15.58 -16.86
C ASP A 264 4.12 15.70 -15.76
N GLY A 265 4.12 14.80 -14.78
CA GLY A 265 5.06 14.80 -13.66
C GLY A 265 6.42 14.23 -14.04
N ASP A 266 7.50 14.82 -13.51
CA ASP A 266 8.86 14.33 -13.75
C ASP A 266 9.36 13.46 -12.60
N LEU A 267 9.01 12.16 -12.62
CA LEU A 267 9.47 11.22 -11.59
C LEU A 267 10.99 11.05 -11.59
N ARG A 268 11.62 11.01 -12.78
CA ARG A 268 13.05 10.72 -12.95
C ARG A 268 13.95 11.91 -12.62
N GLY A 269 13.46 13.14 -12.76
CA GLY A 269 14.13 14.34 -12.28
C GLY A 269 13.75 14.73 -10.85
N SER A 270 12.79 14.05 -10.24
CA SER A 270 12.37 14.33 -8.85
C SER A 270 13.27 13.70 -7.80
N PHE A 271 12.99 14.05 -6.55
CA PHE A 271 13.65 13.50 -5.36
C PHE A 271 13.43 11.99 -5.15
N VAL A 272 12.47 11.36 -5.84
CA VAL A 272 12.23 9.90 -5.72
C VAL A 272 13.04 9.07 -6.72
N ALA A 273 13.67 9.70 -7.72
CA ALA A 273 14.45 8.98 -8.72
C ALA A 273 15.55 8.07 -8.12
N PRO A 274 16.30 8.49 -7.07
CA PRO A 274 17.29 7.63 -6.43
C PRO A 274 16.70 6.42 -5.67
N LEU A 275 15.37 6.37 -5.48
CA LEU A 275 14.68 5.29 -4.78
C LEU A 275 14.31 4.12 -5.70
N LEU A 276 14.23 4.39 -7.00
CA LEU A 276 13.74 3.45 -7.98
C LEU A 276 14.84 2.46 -8.33
N ARG A 277 14.51 1.18 -8.23
CA ARG A 277 15.41 0.09 -8.59
C ARG A 277 15.21 -0.33 -10.05
N THR A 278 16.13 -1.15 -10.55
CA THR A 278 16.08 -1.65 -11.93
C THR A 278 14.77 -2.39 -12.21
N GLU A 279 14.30 -3.19 -11.25
CA GLU A 279 13.03 -3.92 -11.31
C GLU A 279 11.77 -3.03 -11.22
N GLU A 280 11.92 -1.76 -10.88
CA GLU A 280 10.85 -0.75 -10.78
C GLU A 280 10.94 0.27 -11.91
N SER A 281 11.72 -0.02 -12.95
CA SER A 281 11.94 0.86 -14.11
C SER A 281 10.68 1.10 -14.95
N ASP A 282 9.65 0.27 -14.77
CA ASP A 282 8.31 0.42 -15.34
C ASP A 282 7.54 1.61 -14.75
N LEU A 283 7.92 2.10 -13.56
CA LEU A 283 7.33 3.27 -12.94
C LEU A 283 7.86 4.55 -13.61
N LEU A 284 7.20 4.93 -14.70
CA LEU A 284 7.56 6.13 -15.46
C LEU A 284 7.10 7.43 -14.81
N PHE A 285 5.97 7.39 -14.09
CA PHE A 285 5.35 8.54 -13.43
C PHE A 285 4.70 8.11 -12.10
N ALA A 286 4.64 9.02 -11.13
CA ALA A 286 3.83 8.77 -9.93
C ALA A 286 2.36 8.88 -10.29
N HIS A 287 1.54 8.00 -9.72
CA HIS A 287 0.11 8.04 -9.95
C HIS A 287 -0.46 9.39 -9.51
N LYS A 288 -1.39 9.95 -10.30
CA LYS A 288 -1.95 11.28 -10.07
C LYS A 288 -2.63 11.45 -8.71
N ASP A 289 -3.06 10.36 -8.08
CA ASP A 289 -3.76 10.35 -6.79
C ASP A 289 -2.84 10.06 -5.58
N PHE A 290 -1.54 9.84 -5.80
CA PHE A 290 -0.57 9.66 -4.72
C PHE A 290 -0.50 10.92 -3.84
N ASN A 291 -0.52 10.75 -2.52
CA ASN A 291 -0.35 11.84 -1.55
C ASN A 291 0.35 11.34 -0.29
N VAL A 292 0.74 12.27 0.60
CA VAL A 292 1.37 11.95 1.88
C VAL A 292 0.57 12.57 3.02
N VAL A 293 0.28 11.80 4.06
CA VAL A 293 -0.40 12.26 5.28
C VAL A 293 0.44 11.82 6.49
N LEU A 294 0.63 12.72 7.45
CA LEU A 294 1.22 12.37 8.75
C LEU A 294 0.12 12.33 9.79
N VAL A 295 0.19 11.35 10.68
CA VAL A 295 -0.74 11.21 11.81
C VAL A 295 0.06 11.14 13.10
N SER A 296 -0.31 11.97 14.07
CA SER A 296 0.29 12.03 15.40
C SER A 296 -0.80 11.97 16.47
N ALA A 297 -0.45 11.40 17.61
CA ALA A 297 -1.29 11.40 18.81
C ALA A 297 -0.83 12.43 19.85
N PHE A 298 0.07 13.36 19.49
CA PHE A 298 0.40 14.49 20.37
C PHE A 298 -0.82 15.39 20.60
N ALA A 299 -0.91 15.95 21.80
CA ALA A 299 -1.94 16.93 22.13
C ALA A 299 -1.78 18.21 21.29
N ARG A 300 -2.89 18.90 21.09
CA ARG A 300 -3.00 20.14 20.31
C ARG A 300 -2.01 21.22 20.77
N ASP A 301 -1.76 21.32 22.06
CA ASP A 301 -0.91 22.34 22.68
C ASP A 301 0.56 21.91 22.82
N GLU A 302 0.86 20.64 22.52
CA GLU A 302 2.17 20.05 22.72
C GLU A 302 2.88 19.71 21.39
N TYR A 303 2.15 19.48 20.30
CA TYR A 303 2.71 18.91 19.07
C TYR A 303 3.87 19.75 18.48
N GLU A 304 3.83 21.08 18.56
CA GLU A 304 4.89 21.93 18.03
C GLU A 304 6.20 21.75 18.78
N GLU A 305 6.14 21.66 20.12
CA GLU A 305 7.32 21.45 20.95
C GLU A 305 8.01 20.13 20.60
N PHE A 306 7.23 19.07 20.44
CA PHE A 306 7.76 17.73 20.19
C PHE A 306 8.20 17.49 18.75
N LEU A 307 7.55 18.12 17.76
CA LEU A 307 7.75 17.79 16.35
C LEU A 307 8.63 18.79 15.58
N ARG A 308 8.83 20.02 16.07
CA ARG A 308 9.51 21.08 15.30
C ARG A 308 10.93 20.75 14.84
N ASP A 309 11.64 19.89 15.58
CA ASP A 309 13.03 19.56 15.27
C ASP A 309 13.12 18.52 14.13
N GLU A 310 12.09 17.66 14.02
CA GLU A 310 12.08 16.53 13.09
C GLU A 310 11.16 16.75 11.88
N LEU A 311 10.21 17.68 11.94
CA LEU A 311 9.27 17.99 10.86
C LEU A 311 9.43 19.43 10.33
N PRO A 312 9.20 19.66 9.02
CA PRO A 312 9.18 21.01 8.46
C PRO A 312 7.81 21.67 8.69
N LEU A 313 7.45 21.98 9.94
CA LEU A 313 6.09 22.42 10.31
C LEU A 313 5.53 23.58 9.47
N ALA A 314 6.38 24.48 8.96
CA ALA A 314 5.97 25.57 8.06
C ALA A 314 5.42 25.11 6.69
N GLN A 315 5.76 23.89 6.26
CA GLN A 315 5.26 23.25 5.03
C GLN A 315 4.05 22.36 5.30
N MET A 316 3.64 22.24 6.56
CA MET A 316 2.56 21.35 6.98
C MET A 316 1.31 22.13 7.36
N GLN A 317 0.16 21.48 7.24
CA GLN A 317 -1.11 22.02 7.71
C GLN A 317 -1.59 21.16 8.89
N PRO A 318 -1.49 21.64 10.13
CA PRO A 318 -1.96 20.89 11.29
C PRO A 318 -3.49 20.86 11.33
N ILE A 319 -4.04 19.66 11.55
CA ILE A 319 -5.48 19.37 11.56
C ILE A 319 -5.79 18.54 12.81
N HIS A 320 -6.44 19.13 13.81
CA HIS A 320 -6.91 18.43 15.00
C HIS A 320 -8.27 17.79 14.77
N VAL A 321 -8.35 16.49 15.05
CA VAL A 321 -9.56 15.68 14.83
C VAL A 321 -10.33 15.46 16.12
N THR A 322 -11.64 15.69 16.08
CA THR A 322 -12.56 15.37 17.18
C THR A 322 -13.54 14.27 16.79
N ILE A 323 -13.98 13.50 17.80
CA ILE A 323 -15.10 12.55 17.67
C ILE A 323 -16.39 13.28 18.06
N ASP A 324 -17.49 12.91 17.39
CA ASP A 324 -18.86 13.37 17.70
C ASP A 324 -19.37 12.85 19.05
#